data_AF-A0A7C4GAA3-F1
#
_entry.id   AF-A0A7C4GAA3-F1
#
_cell.length_a   1.000
_cell.length_b   1.000
_cell.length_c   1.000
_cell.angle_alpha   90.00
_cell.angle_beta   90.00
_cell.angle_gamma   90.00
#
_symmetry.space_group_name_H-M   'P 1'
#
loop_
_entity.id
_entity.type
_entity.pdbx_description
1 polymer ?
#
loop_
_entity_poly.entity_id
_entity_poly.type
_entity_poly.pdbx_seq_one_letter_code
_entity_poly.pdbx_strand_id
1 'polypeptide(L)' 'MYEIDLLTLTLMRQYNMKSIFDAYYAVTALNQVEDHAIISTDNVYDIVPGLKRIDHRKL' A
#
# COMPACT_ATOMS: atom_id res chain seq x y z
N MET A 1 2.30 13.51 11.26
CA MET A 1 3.55 12.84 10.82
C MET A 1 3.62 11.42 11.36
N TYR A 2 3.48 11.20 12.67
CA TYR A 2 3.55 9.85 13.29
C TYR A 2 2.47 8.83 12.89
N GLU A 3 1.31 9.29 12.40
CA GLU A 3 0.19 8.40 12.06
C GLU A 3 0.53 7.45 10.91
N ILE A 4 1.20 7.95 9.87
CA ILE A 4 1.65 7.11 8.75
C ILE A 4 2.67 6.09 9.25
N ASP A 5 3.59 6.46 10.13
CA ASP A 5 4.61 5.55 10.66
C ASP A 5 3.98 4.39 11.44
N LEU A 6 3.01 4.68 12.31
CA LEU A 6 2.31 3.66 13.09
C LEU A 6 1.44 2.76 12.19
N LEU A 7 0.75 3.33 11.20
CA LEU A 7 -0.01 2.58 10.23
C LEU A 7 0.89 1.69 9.37
N THR A 8 2.05 2.18 8.95
CA THR A 8 3.04 1.40 8.18
C THR A 8 3.47 0.18 8.97
N LEU A 9 3.87 0.35 10.24
CA LEU A 9 4.25 -0.78 11.10
C LEU A 9 3.11 -1.77 11.32
N THR A 10 1.89 -1.27 11.46
CA THR A 10 0.68 -2.10 11.64
C THR A 10 0.39 -2.92 10.38
N LEU A 11 0.45 -2.29 9.20
CA LEU A 11 0.23 -2.92 7.90
C LEU A 11 1.29 -3.99 7.62
N MET A 12 2.57 -3.69 7.88
CA MET A 12 3.65 -4.67 7.78
C MET A 12 3.40 -5.90 8.64
N ARG A 13 2.97 -5.72 9.89
CA ARG A 13 2.70 -6.84 10.81
C ARG A 13 1.45 -7.64 10.42
N GLN A 14 0.37 -6.97 10.05
CA GLN A 14 -0.90 -7.61 9.77
C GLN A 14 -0.89 -8.41 8.46
N TYR A 15 -0.24 -7.88 7.43
CA TYR A 15 -0.22 -8.50 6.10
C TYR A 15 1.13 -9.13 5.74
N ASN A 16 2.05 -9.23 6.72
CA ASN A 16 3.39 -9.76 6.54
C ASN A 16 4.17 -9.08 5.38
N MET A 17 3.97 -7.77 5.22
CA MET A 17 4.62 -6.97 4.20
C MET A 17 6.07 -6.71 4.62
N LYS A 18 7.02 -7.29 3.88
CA LYS A 18 8.44 -7.34 4.30
C LYS A 18 9.19 -6.02 4.09
N SER A 19 8.80 -5.28 3.06
CA SER A 19 9.44 -4.02 2.68
C SER A 19 8.73 -2.86 3.35
N ILE A 20 9.48 -2.11 4.17
CA ILE A 20 8.96 -0.91 4.82
C ILE A 20 8.57 0.17 3.81
N PHE A 21 9.28 0.25 2.67
CA PHE A 21 8.98 1.22 1.62
C PHE A 21 7.66 0.90 0.90
N ASP A 22 7.41 -0.38 0.61
CA ASP A 22 6.14 -0.81 0.02
C ASP A 22 4.99 -0.57 0.98
N ALA A 23 5.21 -0.81 2.28
CA ALA A 23 4.20 -0.53 3.29
C ALA A 23 3.92 0.98 3.43
N TYR A 24 4.95 1.84 3.41
CA TYR A 24 4.76 3.30 3.40
C TYR A 24 3.97 3.75 2.18
N TYR A 25 4.29 3.20 1.00
CA TYR A 25 3.58 3.54 -0.23
C TYR A 25 2.10 3.13 -0.15
N ALA A 26 1.83 1.90 0.31
CA ALA A 26 0.48 1.39 0.53
C ALA A 26 -0.32 2.22 1.53
N VAL A 27 0.25 2.55 2.68
CA VAL A 27 -0.41 3.39 3.71
C VAL A 27 -0.66 4.80 3.19
N THR A 28 0.30 5.38 2.47
CA THR A 28 0.14 6.72 1.89
C THR A 28 -1.02 6.74 0.90
N ALA A 29 -1.10 5.75 0.01
CA ALA A 29 -2.22 5.63 -0.93
C ALA A 29 -3.56 5.42 -0.21
N LEU A 30 -3.61 4.57 0.81
CA LEU A 30 -4.83 4.32 1.58
C LEU A 30 -5.30 5.53 2.40
N ASN A 31 -4.41 6.41 2.84
CA ASN A 31 -4.76 7.51 3.74
C ASN A 31 -4.92 8.85 2.99
N GLN A 32 -4.16 9.06 1.92
CA GLN A 32 -4.05 10.38 1.28
C GLN A 32 -4.59 10.45 -0.15
N VAL A 33 -4.92 9.31 -0.78
CA VAL A 33 -5.39 9.28 -2.17
C VAL A 33 -6.86 8.86 -2.18
N GLU A 34 -7.73 9.69 -2.75
CA GLU A 34 -9.20 9.51 -2.68
C GLU A 34 -9.70 8.18 -3.27
N ASP A 35 -9.07 7.68 -4.33
CA ASP A 35 -9.44 6.43 -4.98
C ASP A 35 -8.68 5.19 -4.43
N HIS A 36 -7.81 5.40 -3.44
CA HIS A 36 -6.91 4.41 -2.87
C HIS A 36 -6.16 3.58 -3.93
N ALA A 37 -5.82 4.19 -5.06
CA ALA A 37 -5.15 3.48 -6.15
C ALA A 37 -3.62 3.52 -6.00
N ILE A 38 -2.99 2.36 -6.22
CA ILE A 38 -1.55 2.25 -6.47
C ILE A 38 -1.33 1.75 -7.88
N ILE A 39 -0.47 2.49 -8.55
CA ILE A 39 0.02 2.16 -9.86
C ILE A 39 1.30 1.32 -9.67
N SER A 40 1.24 0.03 -10.03
CA SER A 40 2.42 -0.84 -9.89
C SER A 40 2.33 -2.12 -10.72
N THR A 41 3.49 -2.56 -11.21
CA THR A 41 3.66 -3.88 -11.83
C THR A 41 3.84 -5.01 -10.81
N ASP A 42 4.17 -4.67 -9.57
CA ASP A 42 4.36 -5.64 -8.50
C ASP A 42 3.02 -6.00 -7.83
N ASN A 43 2.79 -7.29 -7.60
CA ASN A 43 1.57 -7.80 -6.98
C ASN A 43 1.61 -7.80 -5.45
N VAL A 44 2.72 -7.36 -4.82
CA VAL A 44 2.82 -7.25 -3.35
C VAL A 44 1.71 -6.42 -2.71
N TYR A 45 1.13 -5.46 -3.45
CA TYR A 45 0.06 -4.60 -2.97
C TYR A 45 -1.32 -5.28 -2.96
N ASP A 46 -1.48 -6.38 -3.69
CA ASP A 46 -2.76 -7.11 -3.80
C ASP A 46 -3.18 -7.76 -2.47
N ILE A 47 -2.25 -7.87 -1.51
CA ILE A 47 -2.51 -8.41 -0.17
C ILE A 47 -3.19 -7.39 0.76
N VAL A 48 -3.22 -6.11 0.38
CA VAL A 48 -3.71 -5.01 1.22
C VAL A 48 -5.18 -4.73 0.90
N PRO A 49 -6.13 -5.02 1.80
CA PRO A 49 -7.54 -4.77 1.58
C PRO A 49 -7.84 -3.27 1.44
N GLY A 50 -8.76 -2.93 0.53
CA GLY A 50 -9.17 -1.54 0.28
C GLY A 50 -8.22 -0.77 -0.64
N LEU A 51 -7.05 -1.31 -0.95
CA LEU A 51 -6.12 -0.74 -1.91
C LEU A 51 -6.41 -1.28 -3.32
N LYS A 52 -6.47 -0.39 -4.32
CA LYS A 52 -6.70 -0.76 -5.72
C LYS A 52 -5.38 -0.73 -6.49
N ARG A 53 -4.82 -1.90 -6.82
CA ARG A 53 -3.65 -1.94 -7.71
C ARG A 53 -4.05 -1.84 -9.19
N ILE A 54 -3.39 -0.96 -9.93
CA ILE A 54 -3.51 -0.82 -11.38
C ILE A 54 -2.18 -1.19 -12.04
N ASP A 55 -2.20 -2.22 -12.89
CA ASP A 55 -1.06 -2.62 -13.72
C ASP A 55 -1.19 -1.98 -15.10
N HIS A 56 -0.33 -1.00 -15.40
CA HIS A 56 -0.40 -0.29 -16.68
C HIS A 56 -0.10 -1.14 -17.91
N ARG A 57 0.53 -2.31 -17.74
CA ARG A 57 0.81 -3.21 -18.87
C ARG A 57 -0.45 -3.89 -19.40
N LYS A 58 -1.54 -3.79 -18.65
CA LYS A 58 -2.85 -4.38 -18.97
C LYS A 58 -3.88 -3.31 -19.37
N LEU A 59 -3.44 -2.06 -19.56
CA LEU A 59 -4.23 -0.95 -20.10
C LEU A 59 -4.13 -0.91 -21.62
#